data_AF-A0A326RYN1-F1
#
_entry.id   AF-A0A326RYN1-F1
#
_cell.length_a   1.000
_cell.length_b   1.000
_cell.length_c   1.000
_cell.angle_alpha   90.00
_cell.angle_beta   90.00
_cell.angle_gamma   90.00
#
_symmetry.space_group_name_H-M   'P 1'
#
loop_
_entity.id
_entity.type
_entity.pdbx_description
1 polymer ?
#
loop_
_entity_poly.entity_id
_entity_poly.type
_entity_poly.pdbx_seq_one_letter_code
_entity_poly.pdbx_strand_id
1 'polypeptide(L)' 'MAKAISQYFKRVFDDYQVLVMVNPTDFTGIELIVHPDGKIEKTEIQADEEIFEDLAADEFQPCSPLEFQLTLAKA' A
#
# COMPACT_ATOMS: atom_id res chain seq x y z
N MET A 1 -9.73 -19.29 13.73
CA MET A 1 -10.00 -18.23 12.73
C MET A 1 -8.80 -18.18 11.81
N ALA A 2 -8.98 -18.30 10.49
CA ALA A 2 -7.87 -18.10 9.56
C ALA A 2 -7.49 -16.61 9.56
N LYS A 3 -6.19 -16.29 9.58
CA LYS A 3 -5.73 -14.89 9.50
C LYS A 3 -6.08 -14.36 8.11
N ALA A 4 -6.78 -13.22 8.04
CA ALA A 4 -7.07 -12.61 6.75
C ALA A 4 -5.77 -12.21 6.06
N ILE A 5 -5.72 -12.37 4.73
CA ILE A 5 -4.57 -11.98 3.92
C ILE A 5 -4.67 -10.47 3.68
N SER A 6 -3.57 -9.75 3.88
CA SER A 6 -3.51 -8.32 3.58
C SER A 6 -3.83 -8.06 2.10
N GLN A 7 -4.42 -6.91 1.83
CA GLN A 7 -4.70 -6.43 0.48
C GLN A 7 -3.66 -5.39 0.08
N TYR A 8 -3.35 -5.32 -1.22
CA TYR A 8 -2.24 -4.55 -1.73
C TYR A 8 -2.71 -3.69 -2.90
N PHE A 9 -2.32 -2.42 -2.87
CA PHE A 9 -2.74 -1.41 -3.82
C PHE A 9 -1.54 -0.59 -4.28
N LYS A 10 -1.66 0.00 -5.46
CA LYS A 10 -0.65 0.89 -6.03
C LYS A 10 -1.31 2.02 -6.80
N ARG A 11 -0.71 3.21 -6.73
CA ARG A 11 -0.92 4.31 -7.67
C ARG A 11 0.42 4.84 -8.15
N VAL A 12 0.50 5.17 -9.43
CA VAL A 12 1.68 5.79 -10.05
C VAL A 12 1.30 7.24 -10.38
N PHE A 13 2.08 8.17 -9.85
CA PHE A 13 2.00 9.60 -10.15
C PHE A 13 3.12 9.98 -11.12
N ASP A 14 3.09 11.21 -11.62
CA ASP A 14 4.10 11.69 -12.58
C ASP A 14 5.52 11.73 -11.97
N ASP A 15 5.61 11.94 -10.65
CA ASP A 15 6.85 12.22 -9.92
C ASP A 15 7.14 11.24 -8.77
N TYR A 16 6.27 10.27 -8.48
CA TYR A 16 6.52 9.18 -7.51
C TYR A 16 5.52 8.04 -7.69
N GLN A 17 5.74 6.93 -6.99
CA GLN A 17 4.80 5.83 -6.90
C GLN A 17 4.44 5.55 -5.44
N VAL A 18 3.16 5.26 -5.17
CA VAL A 18 2.69 4.86 -3.84
C VAL A 18 2.22 3.41 -3.89
N LEU A 19 2.64 2.61 -2.91
CA LEU A 19 2.07 1.29 -2.66
C LEU A 19 1.52 1.22 -1.24
N VAL A 20 0.35 0.61 -1.08
CA VAL A 20 -0.33 0.48 0.21
C VAL A 20 -0.63 -0.98 0.46
N MET A 21 -0.33 -1.44 1.67
CA MET A 21 -0.75 -2.73 2.21
C MET A 21 -1.70 -2.49 3.38
N VAL A 22 -2.87 -3.11 3.36
CA VAL A 22 -3.89 -2.99 4.42
C VAL A 22 -4.31 -4.38 4.90
N ASN A 23 -4.30 -4.61 6.20
CA ASN A 23 -4.92 -5.77 6.83
C ASN A 23 -6.44 -5.53 6.93
N PRO A 24 -7.30 -6.33 6.26
CA PRO A 24 -8.75 -6.10 6.27
C PRO A 24 -9.43 -6.44 7.60
N THR A 25 -8.70 -6.95 8.60
CA THR A 25 -9.27 -7.31 9.91
C THR A 25 -9.25 -6.14 10.89
N ASP A 26 -8.18 -5.36 10.88
CA ASP A 26 -7.90 -4.30 11.86
C ASP A 26 -7.51 -2.96 11.21
N PHE A 27 -7.50 -2.91 9.87
CA PHE A 27 -7.16 -1.73 9.06
C PHE A 27 -5.77 -1.14 9.35
N THR A 28 -4.89 -1.93 9.97
CA THR A 28 -3.46 -1.60 10.07
C THR A 28 -2.80 -1.83 8.72
N GLY A 29 -1.78 -1.03 8.40
CA GLY A 29 -1.14 -1.11 7.10
C GLY A 29 0.25 -0.49 7.04
N ILE A 30 0.82 -0.56 5.85
CA ILE A 30 2.07 0.10 5.50
C ILE A 30 1.88 0.82 4.17
N GLU A 31 2.28 2.08 4.13
CA GLU A 31 2.43 2.87 2.91
C GLU A 31 3.92 2.94 2.54
N LEU A 32 4.20 2.82 1.23
CA LEU A 32 5.51 3.02 0.63
C LEU A 32 5.42 4.12 -0.43
N ILE A 33 6.24 5.16 -0.31
CA ILE A 33 6.42 6.18 -1.35
C ILE A 33 7.78 5.95 -2.02
N VAL A 34 7.77 5.65 -3.31
CA VAL A 34 8.96 5.41 -4.13
C VAL A 34 9.24 6.65 -4.95
N HIS A 35 10.33 7.34 -4.64
CA HIS A 35 10.79 8.54 -5.32
C HIS A 35 11.57 8.19 -6.61
N PRO A 36 11.68 9.11 -7.59
CA PRO A 36 12.36 8.84 -8.88
C PRO A 36 13.85 8.54 -8.76
N ASP A 37 14.48 9.00 -7.67
CA ASP A 37 15.88 8.73 -7.33
C ASP A 37 16.09 7.33 -6.70
N GLY A 38 15.00 6.58 -6.49
CA GLY A 38 15.00 5.26 -5.87
C GLY A 38 14.93 5.28 -4.34
N LYS A 39 14.86 6.45 -3.70
CA LYS A 39 14.58 6.55 -2.26
C LYS A 39 13.17 6.03 -2.00
N ILE A 40 13.02 5.24 -0.93
CA ILE A 40 11.71 4.73 -0.49
C ILE A 40 11.44 5.23 0.92
N GLU A 41 10.27 5.84 1.11
CA GLU A 41 9.76 6.21 2.42
C GLU A 41 8.72 5.19 2.86
N LYS A 42 8.78 4.79 4.13
CA LYS A 42 7.88 3.80 4.72
C LYS A 42 7.15 4.41 5.89
N THR A 43 5.82 4.31 5.87
CA THR A 43 4.95 4.81 6.93
C THR A 43 4.02 3.70 7.39
N GLU A 44 3.92 3.47 8.70
CA GLU A 44 2.86 2.64 9.27
C GLU A 44 1.57 3.45 9.31
N ILE A 45 0.47 2.85 8.83
CA ILE A 45 -0.83 3.52 8.76
C ILE A 45 -1.86 2.76 9.59
N GLN A 46 -2.80 3.52 10.16
CA GLN A 46 -4.02 3.00 10.77
C GLN A 46 -5.17 3.69 10.05
N ALA A 47 -5.94 2.91 9.30
CA ALA A 47 -7.14 3.40 8.64
C ALA A 47 -8.39 2.95 9.40
N ASP A 48 -9.56 3.34 8.88
CA ASP A 48 -10.86 2.87 9.30
C ASP A 48 -11.48 1.95 8.23
N GLU A 49 -12.79 1.70 8.35
CA GLU A 49 -13.52 0.80 7.46
C GLU A 49 -13.73 1.36 6.05
N GLU A 50 -13.59 2.67 5.85
CA GLU A 50 -13.80 3.33 4.55
C GLU A 50 -12.57 3.23 3.64
N ILE A 51 -11.42 2.76 4.16
CA ILE A 51 -10.14 2.72 3.45
C ILE A 51 -10.18 2.11 2.05
N PHE A 52 -10.97 1.06 1.85
CA PHE A 52 -11.03 0.40 0.53
C PHE A 52 -11.84 1.22 -0.48
N GLU A 53 -12.83 1.97 -0.01
CA GLU A 53 -13.61 2.90 -0.83
C GLU A 53 -12.76 4.15 -1.15
N ASP A 54 -12.04 4.68 -0.16
CA ASP A 54 -11.12 5.79 -0.32
C ASP A 54 -10.01 5.48 -1.33
N LEU A 55 -9.34 4.33 -1.18
CA LEU A 55 -8.31 3.90 -2.12
C LEU A 55 -8.86 3.79 -3.56
N ALA A 56 -10.08 3.29 -3.72
CA ALA A 56 -10.71 3.21 -5.03
C ALA A 56 -11.07 4.59 -5.60
N ALA A 57 -11.59 5.50 -4.76
CA ALA A 57 -11.89 6.89 -5.12
C ALA A 57 -10.62 7.67 -5.49
N ASP A 58 -9.51 7.36 -4.81
CA ASP A 58 -8.17 7.85 -5.11
C ASP A 58 -7.49 7.08 -6.26
N GLU A 59 -8.23 6.29 -7.05
CA GLU A 59 -7.75 5.58 -8.24
C GLU A 59 -6.62 4.56 -8.00
N PHE A 60 -6.39 4.15 -6.75
CA PHE A 60 -5.46 3.06 -6.47
C PHE A 60 -5.96 1.76 -7.12
N GLN A 61 -5.04 1.04 -7.73
CA GLN A 61 -5.31 -0.24 -8.36
C GLN A 61 -4.74 -1.38 -7.52
N PRO A 62 -5.42 -2.55 -7.47
CA PRO A 62 -4.84 -3.74 -6.84
C PRO A 62 -3.48 -4.08 -7.44
N CYS A 63 -2.50 -4.39 -6.59
CA CYS A 63 -1.17 -4.82 -7.02
C CYS A 63 -0.83 -6.18 -6.41
N SER A 64 0.24 -6.81 -6.92
CA SER A 64 0.63 -8.12 -6.40
C SER A 64 1.32 -8.00 -5.03
N PRO A 65 1.10 -8.95 -4.11
CA PRO A 65 1.86 -9.00 -2.86
C PRO A 65 3.38 -9.01 -3.11
N LEU A 66 3.82 -9.72 -4.17
CA LEU A 66 5.24 -9.82 -4.51
C LEU A 66 5.85 -8.45 -4.87
N GLU A 67 5.14 -7.65 -5.66
CA GLU A 67 5.56 -6.29 -6.02
C GLU A 67 5.75 -5.42 -4.77
N PHE A 68 4.78 -5.45 -3.86
CA PHE A 68 4.87 -4.73 -2.59
C PHE A 68 6.07 -5.21 -1.76
N GLN A 69 6.23 -6.53 -1.58
CA GLN A 69 7.29 -7.09 -0.73
C GLN A 69 8.70 -6.85 -1.29
N LEU A 70 8.88 -6.91 -2.61
CA LEU A 70 10.15 -6.58 -3.25
C LEU A 70 10.49 -5.09 -3.13
N THR A 71 9.47 -4.22 -3.10
CA THR A 71 9.65 -2.79 -2.88
C THR A 71 10.00 -2.52 -1.42
N LEU A 72 9.27 -3.11 -0.48
CA LEU A 72 9.54 -3.03 0.95
C LEU A 72 10.96 -3.51 1.31
N ALA A 73 11.45 -4.56 0.66
CA ALA A 73 12.79 -5.09 0.90
C ALA A 73 13.93 -4.14 0.48
N LYS A 74 13.63 -3.10 -0.31
CA LYS A 74 14.57 -2.06 -0.73
C LYS A 74 14.49 -0.78 0.13
N ALA A 75 13.48 -0.68 0.99
CA ALA A 75 13.22 0.47 1.84
C ALA A 75 14.14 0.52 3.07
#